data_AF-A0A1Q3WRS2-F1
#
_entry.id   AF-A0A1Q3WRS2-F1
#
_cell.length_a   1.000
_cell.length_b   1.000
_cell.length_c   1.000
_cell.angle_alpha   90.00
_cell.angle_beta   90.00
_cell.angle_gamma   90.00
#
_symmetry.space_group_name_H-M   'P 1'
#
loop_
_entity.id
_entity.type
_entity.pdbx_description
1 polymer ?
#
loop_
_entity_poly.entity_id
_entity_poly.type
_entity_poly.pdbx_seq_one_letter_code
_entity_poly.pdbx_strand_id
1 'polypeptide(L)' 'MIRIDNKFSLKQTVYLKTDRDQLPRLVTAIKVCPDDLLYELIQGTTSSYHYDFEISESADVLMTTTN' A
#
# COMPACT_ATOMS: atom_id res chain seq x y z
N MET A 1 -6.14 25.05 -9.60
CA MET A 1 -5.41 24.35 -8.51
C MET A 1 -5.83 22.89 -8.57
N ILE A 2 -4.87 21.96 -8.65
CA ILE A 2 -5.17 20.53 -8.59
C ILE A 2 -5.23 20.13 -7.11
N ARG A 3 -6.28 19.41 -6.71
CA ARG A 3 -6.39 18.76 -5.40
C ARG A 3 -6.23 17.27 -5.60
N ILE A 4 -5.27 16.67 -4.90
CA ILE A 4 -5.06 15.23 -4.89
C ILE A 4 -5.89 14.67 -3.73
N ASP A 5 -6.80 13.75 -4.04
CA ASP A 5 -7.63 13.06 -3.04
C ASP A 5 -7.05 11.66 -2.79
N ASN A 6 -6.06 11.59 -1.90
CA ASN A 6 -5.36 10.36 -1.58
C ASN A 6 -6.00 9.65 -0.37
N LYS A 7 -6.08 8.33 -0.45
CA LYS A 7 -6.64 7.45 0.59
C LYS A 7 -5.65 7.13 1.70
N PHE A 8 -4.38 6.94 1.33
CA PHE A 8 -3.30 6.63 2.27
C PHE A 8 -2.33 7.79 2.41
N SER A 9 -1.87 8.03 3.64
CA SER A 9 -0.94 9.10 3.97
C SER A 9 0.51 8.67 3.77
N LEU A 10 1.38 9.62 3.42
CA LEU A 10 2.83 9.36 3.43
C LEU A 10 3.27 8.93 4.84
N LYS A 11 4.22 8.00 4.90
CA LYS A 11 4.72 7.35 6.13
C LYS A 11 3.69 6.49 6.86
N GLN A 12 2.49 6.28 6.31
CA GLN A 12 1.53 5.33 6.85
C GLN A 12 2.06 3.91 6.66
N THR A 13 1.94 3.09 7.70
CA THR A 13 2.14 1.64 7.59
C THR A 13 0.87 1.00 7.05
N VAL A 14 1.02 0.23 5.99
CA VAL A 14 -0.07 -0.47 5.31
C VAL A 14 0.37 -1.89 4.94
N TYR A 15 -0.58 -2.68 4.45
CA TYR A 15 -0.38 -4.08 4.05
C TYR A 15 -0.92 -4.30 2.65
N LEU A 16 -0.36 -5.25 1.92
CA LEU A 16 -0.91 -5.69 0.64
C LEU A 16 -1.90 -6.83 0.88
N LYS A 17 -3.10 -6.73 0.30
CA LYS A 17 -4.13 -7.78 0.39
C LYS A 17 -3.69 -9.09 -0.27
N THR A 18 -2.78 -9.01 -1.22
CA THR A 18 -2.24 -10.17 -1.96
C THR A 18 -0.99 -10.76 -1.33
N ASP A 19 -0.39 -10.08 -0.35
CA ASP A 19 0.83 -10.53 0.32
C ASP A 19 0.48 -11.57 1.38
N ARG A 20 0.81 -12.83 1.13
CA ARG A 20 0.50 -13.95 2.04
C ARG A 20 1.20 -13.81 3.39
N ASP A 21 2.35 -13.17 3.41
CA ASP A 21 3.15 -12.98 4.61
C ASP A 21 2.68 -11.74 5.39
N GLN A 22 1.78 -10.94 4.81
CA GLN A 22 1.24 -9.71 5.39
C GLN A 22 2.35 -8.79 5.94
N LEU A 23 3.43 -8.64 5.17
CA LEU A 23 4.57 -7.83 5.59
C LEU A 23 4.16 -6.34 5.61
N PRO A 24 4.44 -5.62 6.71
CA PRO A 24 4.13 -4.19 6.79
C PRO A 24 4.99 -3.40 5.80
N ARG A 25 4.36 -2.43 5.14
CA ARG A 25 5.00 -1.55 4.16
C ARG A 25 4.74 -0.09 4.49
N LEU A 26 5.69 0.79 4.21
CA LEU A 26 5.51 2.23 4.37
C LEU A 26 5.13 2.87 3.04
N VAL A 27 4.14 3.77 3.05
CA VAL A 27 3.82 4.62 1.90
C VAL A 27 4.90 5.71 1.77
N THR A 28 5.71 5.65 0.70
CA THR A 28 6.82 6.60 0.47
C THR A 28 6.53 7.65 -0.58
N ALA A 29 5.64 7.36 -1.53
CA ALA A 29 5.24 8.31 -2.56
C ALA A 29 3.79 8.09 -2.99
N ILE A 30 3.18 9.16 -3.51
CA ILE A 30 1.88 9.14 -4.19
C ILE A 30 2.15 9.62 -5.62
N LYS A 31 1.96 8.73 -6.58
CA LYS A 31 2.17 8.98 -8.00
C LYS A 31 0.84 9.28 -8.67
N VAL A 32 0.71 10.48 -9.22
CA VAL A 32 -0.45 10.90 -10.01
C VAL A 32 -0.28 10.36 -11.43
N CYS A 33 -1.16 9.46 -11.84
CA CYS A 33 -1.23 8.92 -13.21
C CYS A 33 -2.45 9.50 -13.95
N PRO A 34 -2.62 9.26 -15.27
CA PRO A 34 -3.76 9.78 -16.03
C PRO A 34 -5.13 9.39 -15.48
N ASP A 35 -5.28 8.16 -14.97
CA ASP A 35 -6.56 7.61 -14.55
C ASP A 35 -6.74 7.57 -13.02
N ASP A 36 -5.67 7.22 -12.28
CA ASP A 36 -5.75 7.00 -10.83
C ASP A 36 -4.41 7.29 -10.12
N LEU A 37 -4.42 7.23 -8.79
CA LEU A 37 -3.25 7.33 -7.93
C LEU A 37 -2.62 5.96 -7.71
N LEU A 38 -1.29 5.90 -7.83
CA LEU A 38 -0.50 4.78 -7.38
C LEU A 38 0.27 5.16 -6.11
N TYR A 39 0.35 4.25 -5.16
CA TYR A 39 1.10 4.42 -3.93
C TYR A 39 2.39 3.61 -4.04
N GLU A 40 3.53 4.27 -3.85
CA GLU A 40 4.79 3.56 -3.66
C GLU A 40 4.82 3.02 -2.23
N LEU A 41 4.98 1.70 -2.13
CA LEU A 41 5.11 0.99 -0.86
C LEU A 41 6.51 0.41 -0.76
N ILE A 42 7.20 0.66 0.35
CA ILE A 42 8.52 0.09 0.63
C ILE A 42 8.45 -0.94 1.76
N GLN A 43 9.13 -2.06 1.56
CA GLN A 43 9.40 -3.09 2.57
C GLN A 43 10.91 -3.38 2.55
N GLY A 44 11.62 -2.96 3.60
CA GLY A 44 13.08 -3.04 3.65
C GLY A 44 13.72 -2.27 2.50
N THR A 45 14.34 -2.98 1.56
CA THR A 45 15.02 -2.42 0.37
C THR A 45 14.21 -2.53 -0.91
N THR A 46 13.02 -3.13 -0.87
CA THR A 46 12.17 -3.35 -2.05
C THR A 46 11.02 -2.37 -2.04
N SER A 47 10.83 -1.64 -3.15
CA SER A 47 9.68 -0.77 -3.38
C SER A 47 8.89 -1.21 -4.61
N SER A 48 7.59 -0.95 -4.59
CA SER A 48 6.69 -1.19 -5.73
C SER A 48 5.48 -0.27 -5.67
N TYR A 49 4.82 -0.07 -6.82
CA TYR A 49 3.63 0.77 -6.94
C TYR A 49 2.37 -0.08 -6.95
N HIS A 50 1.35 0.36 -6.20
CA HIS A 50 0.07 -0.35 -6.05
C HIS A 50 -1.10 0.62 -6.09
N TYR A 51 -2.24 0.16 -6.60
CA TYR A 51 -3.51 0.90 -6.50
C TYR A 51 -4.07 0.81 -5.09
N ASP A 52 -4.99 1.73 -4.75
CA ASP A 52 -5.57 1.80 -3.41
C ASP A 52 -6.33 0.52 -3.00
N PHE A 53 -6.93 -0.18 -3.97
CA PHE A 53 -7.71 -1.39 -3.73
C PHE A 53 -6.84 -2.61 -3.40
N GLU A 54 -5.54 -2.57 -3.72
CA GLU A 54 -4.57 -3.62 -3.38
C GLU A 54 -4.07 -3.49 -1.93
N ILE A 55 -4.35 -2.36 -1.29
CA ILE A 55 -3.78 -1.94 -0.01
C ILE A 55 -4.84 -2.04 1.10
N SER A 56 -4.39 -2.44 2.30
CA SER A 56 -5.18 -2.50 3.52
C SER A 56 -4.49 -1.72 4.64
N GLU A 57 -5.27 -1.04 5.48
CA GLU A 57 -4.76 -0.37 6.69
C GLU A 57 -4.41 -1.36 7.81
N SER A 58 -5.01 -2.56 7.77
CA SER A 58 -4.80 -3.63 8.74
C SER A 58 -4.32 -4.91 8.08
N ALA A 59 -3.45 -5.63 8.76
CA ALA A 59 -3.01 -6.96 8.35
C ALA A 59 -4.16 -7.97 8.38
N ASP A 60 -4.26 -8.82 7.37
CA ASP A 60 -5.12 -10.00 7.37
C ASP A 60 -4.44 -11.16 8.11
N VAL A 61 -4.66 -11.22 9.42
CA VAL A 61 -4.06 -12.25 10.29
C VAL A 61 -4.47 -13.67 9.90
N LEU A 62 -5.64 -13.86 9.27
CA LEU A 62 -6.12 -15.18 8.87
C LEU A 62 -5.32 -15.75 7.69
N MET A 63 -4.78 -14.88 6.82
CA MET A 63 -3.89 -15.32 5.74
C MET A 63 -2.57 -15.90 6.26
N THR A 64 -2.11 -15.44 7.43
CA THR A 64 -0.83 -15.88 8.02
C THR A 64 -0.95 -17.19 8.80
N THR A 65 -2.15 -17.57 9.22
CA THR A 65 -2.40 -18.85 9.89
C THR A 65 -2.51 -19.97 8.86
N THR A 66 -1.40 -20.62 8.57
CA THR A 66 -1.38 -21.92 7.87
C THR A 66 -2.07 -22.97 8.75
N ASN A 67 -3.03 -23.72 8.20
CA ASN A 67 -3.56 -24.94 8.84
C ASN A 67 -2.48 -26.01 8.99
#